data_AF-A0A521S433-F1
#
_entry.id   AF-A0A521S433-F1
#
_cell.length_a   1.000
_cell.length_b   1.000
_cell.length_c   1.000
_cell.angle_alpha   90.00
_cell.angle_beta   90.00
_cell.angle_gamma   90.00
#
_symmetry.space_group_name_H-M   'P 1'
#
loop_
_entity.id
_entity.type
_entity.pdbx_description
1 polymer ?
#
loop_
_entity_poly.entity_id
_entity_poly.type
_entity_poly.pdbx_seq_one_letter_code
_entity_poly.pdbx_strand_id
1 'polypeptide(L)'
;MASRRIIDYKAITVFTLLSAVMLVGVPLFGYFFDYTWLDWTLFGVLYVISGMGITVGYHRLISHRSFNCPNPVKVAFLIAGGWALENSALKWCSD
;
A
#
# COMPACT_ATOMS: atom_id res chain seq x y z
N MET A 1 6.09 32.66 -0.13
CA MET A 1 4.83 32.61 0.64
C MET A 1 4.74 31.25 1.29
N ALA A 2 4.82 31.15 2.61
CA ALA A 2 4.58 29.87 3.29
C ALA A 2 3.10 29.53 3.14
N SER A 3 2.79 28.49 2.36
CA SER A 3 1.44 27.95 2.24
C SER A 3 0.88 27.66 3.64
N ARG A 4 -0.35 28.12 3.94
CA ARG A 4 -1.00 27.75 5.19
C ARG A 4 -1.14 26.23 5.22
N ARG A 5 -0.61 25.59 6.26
CA ARG A 5 -0.71 24.14 6.45
C ARG A 5 -2.19 23.79 6.63
N ILE A 6 -2.81 23.20 5.61
CA ILE A 6 -4.18 22.67 5.71
C ILE A 6 -4.08 21.35 6.46
N ILE A 7 -4.81 21.23 7.57
CA ILE A 7 -4.84 20.00 8.37
C ILE A 7 -6.01 19.15 7.87
N ASP A 8 -5.70 17.97 7.34
CA ASP A 8 -6.71 16.99 6.94
C ASP A 8 -7.08 16.08 8.12
N TYR A 9 -8.05 16.53 8.90
CA TYR A 9 -8.54 15.77 10.05
C TYR A 9 -9.17 14.42 9.67
N LYS A 10 -9.69 14.26 8.44
CA LYS A 10 -10.32 13.00 8.00
C LYS A 10 -9.25 11.95 7.78
N ALA A 11 -8.20 12.29 7.01
CA ALA A 11 -7.07 11.41 6.78
C ALA A 11 -6.39 11.05 8.11
N ILE A 12 -6.12 12.04 8.97
CA ILE A 12 -5.52 11.81 10.29
C ILE A 12 -6.35 10.81 11.10
N THR A 13 -7.65 11.02 11.20
CA THR A 13 -8.54 10.15 11.99
C THR A 13 -8.53 8.72 11.43
N VAL A 14 -8.66 8.54 10.12
CA VAL A 14 -8.68 7.21 9.48
C VAL A 14 -7.36 6.47 9.70
N PHE A 15 -6.21 7.12 9.43
CA PHE A 15 -4.91 6.48 9.58
C PHE A 15 -4.58 6.17 11.04
N THR A 16 -4.88 7.08 11.97
CA THR A 16 -4.66 6.82 13.40
C THR A 16 -5.49 5.64 13.89
N LEU A 17 -6.78 5.57 13.54
CA LEU A 17 -7.63 4.45 13.94
C LEU A 17 -7.16 3.13 13.32
N LEU A 18 -6.84 3.13 12.02
CA LEU A 18 -6.37 1.93 11.33
C LEU A 18 -5.06 1.42 11.92
N SER A 19 -4.09 2.32 12.17
CA SER A 19 -2.83 1.95 12.82
C SER A 19 -3.04 1.45 14.25
N ALA A 20 -3.92 2.06 15.04
CA ALA A 20 -4.21 1.61 16.40
C ALA A 20 -4.84 0.21 16.42
N VAL A 21 -5.81 -0.04 15.52
CA VAL A 21 -6.44 -1.36 15.39
C VAL A 21 -5.42 -2.41 14.97
N MET A 22 -4.53 -2.13 14.02
CA MET A 22 -3.50 -3.10 13.61
C MET A 22 -2.45 -3.34 14.71
N LEU A 23 -2.01 -2.28 15.39
CA LEU A 23 -1.00 -2.35 16.46
C LEU A 23 -1.46 -3.22 17.63
N VAL A 24 -2.76 -3.20 17.95
CA VAL A 24 -3.33 -3.96 19.08
C VAL A 24 -3.95 -5.27 18.61
N GLY A 25 -4.70 -5.24 17.52
CA GLY A 25 -5.46 -6.38 17.00
C GLY A 25 -4.59 -7.51 16.48
N VAL A 26 -3.48 -7.21 15.80
CA VAL A 26 -2.56 -8.24 15.30
C VAL A 26 -1.95 -9.03 16.48
N PRO A 27 -1.26 -8.41 17.47
CA PRO A 27 -0.75 -9.16 18.62
C PRO A 27 -1.82 -9.90 19.42
N LEU A 28 -3.00 -9.30 19.64
CA LEU A 28 -4.09 -9.97 20.35
C LEU A 28 -4.57 -11.21 19.61
N PHE A 29 -4.73 -11.12 18.29
CA PHE A 29 -5.09 -12.29 17.48
C PHE A 29 -4.05 -13.39 17.64
N GLY A 30 -2.77 -13.07 17.52
CA GLY A 30 -1.68 -14.04 17.72
C GLY A 30 -1.66 -14.64 19.14
N TYR A 31 -2.00 -13.86 20.17
CA TYR A 31 -2.05 -14.35 21.55
C TYR A 31 -3.19 -15.34 21.80
N PHE A 32 -4.36 -15.13 21.19
CA PHE A 32 -5.54 -15.97 21.44
C PHE A 32 -5.70 -17.12 20.45
N PHE A 33 -5.19 -16.99 19.23
CA PHE A 33 -5.47 -17.92 18.13
C PHE A 33 -4.22 -18.49 17.45
N ASP A 34 -3.02 -18.03 17.84
CA ASP A 34 -1.75 -18.31 17.17
C ASP A 34 -1.74 -17.92 15.68
N TYR A 35 -0.60 -18.12 15.01
CA TYR A 35 -0.47 -17.95 13.57
C TYR A 35 -0.07 -19.25 12.91
N THR A 36 -0.79 -19.59 11.86
CA THR A 36 -0.45 -20.72 11.00
C THR A 36 0.65 -20.34 10.01
N TRP A 37 1.26 -21.35 9.39
CA TRP A 37 2.18 -21.12 8.27
C TRP A 37 1.52 -20.40 7.09
N LEU A 38 0.21 -20.56 6.91
CA LEU A 38 -0.54 -19.86 5.87
C LEU A 38 -0.56 -18.35 6.14
N ASP A 39 -0.77 -17.92 7.39
CA ASP A 39 -0.82 -16.50 7.77
C ASP A 39 0.51 -15.80 7.49
N TRP A 40 1.62 -16.41 7.92
CA TRP A 40 2.96 -15.87 7.66
C TRP A 40 3.31 -15.86 6.18
N THR A 41 2.90 -16.89 5.44
CA THR A 41 3.14 -16.97 3.98
C THR A 41 2.35 -15.88 3.26
N LEU A 42 1.07 -15.70 3.58
CA LEU A 42 0.24 -14.66 3.00
C LEU A 42 0.76 -13.27 3.35
N PHE A 43 1.17 -13.04 4.61
CA PHE A 43 1.81 -11.79 5.02
C PHE A 43 3.03 -11.49 4.13
N GLY A 44 3.98 -12.43 4.01
CA GLY A 44 5.18 -12.23 3.22
C GLY A 44 4.90 -12.00 1.73
N VAL A 45 4.04 -12.82 1.14
CA VAL A 45 3.70 -12.74 -0.29
C VAL A 45 2.96 -11.43 -0.61
N LEU A 46 1.95 -11.07 0.18
CA LEU A 46 1.16 -9.86 -0.05
C LEU A 46 2.00 -8.60 0.22
N TYR A 47 2.89 -8.61 1.21
CA TYR A 47 3.82 -7.53 1.47
C TYR A 47 4.75 -7.29 0.28
N VAL A 48 5.35 -8.35 -0.27
CA VAL A 48 6.21 -8.22 -1.46
C VAL A 48 5.43 -7.78 -2.68
N ILE A 49 4.26 -8.37 -2.96
CA ILE A 49 3.45 -8.01 -4.14
C ILE A 49 3.02 -6.54 -4.08
N SER A 50 2.48 -6.08 -2.95
CA SER A 50 2.05 -4.68 -2.79
C SER A 50 3.22 -3.70 -2.87
N GLY A 51 4.33 -3.99 -2.19
CA GLY A 51 5.55 -3.18 -2.24
C GLY A 51 6.17 -3.10 -3.64
N MET A 52 6.16 -4.21 -4.39
CA MET A 52 6.59 -4.23 -5.79
C MET A 52 5.60 -3.53 -6.71
N GLY A 53 4.30 -3.56 -6.40
CA GLY A 53 3.27 -2.78 -7.09
C GLY A 53 3.56 -1.28 -7.04
N ILE A 54 3.96 -0.75 -5.88
CA ILE A 54 4.41 0.65 -5.76
C ILE A 54 5.76 0.85 -6.45
N THR A 55 6.77 0.03 -6.13
CA THR A 55 8.15 0.27 -6.58
C THR A 55 8.33 0.10 -8.09
N VAL A 56 7.78 -0.97 -8.66
CA VAL A 56 7.91 -1.24 -10.11
C VAL A 56 6.73 -0.68 -10.88
N GLY A 57 5.51 -0.77 -10.33
CA GLY A 57 4.31 -0.23 -10.98
C GLY A 57 4.23 1.30 -10.89
N TYR A 58 3.92 1.84 -9.72
CA TYR A 58 3.59 3.27 -9.61
C TYR A 58 4.83 4.14 -9.85
N HIS A 59 5.96 3.81 -9.24
CA HIS A 59 7.19 4.58 -9.31
C HIS A 59 7.92 4.44 -10.67
N ARG A 60 8.35 3.23 -11.05
CA ARG A 60 9.15 3.05 -12.28
C ARG A 60 8.33 3.05 -13.57
N LEU A 61 7.20 2.33 -13.61
CA LEU A 61 6.42 2.16 -14.84
C LEU A 61 5.52 3.38 -15.12
N ILE A 62 4.81 3.91 -14.13
CA ILE A 62 3.85 5.02 -14.35
C ILE A 62 4.51 6.38 -14.20
N SER A 63 5.23 6.64 -13.11
CA SER A 63 5.78 7.97 -12.82
C SER A 63 7.01 8.28 -13.69
N HIS A 64 8.00 7.38 -13.72
CA HIS A 64 9.23 7.61 -14.48
C HIS A 64 9.25 7.03 -15.89
N ARG A 65 8.28 6.18 -16.24
CA ARG A 65 8.21 5.51 -17.54
C ARG A 65 9.54 4.84 -17.94
N SER A 66 10.23 4.24 -16.97
CA SER A 66 11.59 3.70 -17.16
C SER A 66 11.66 2.49 -18.09
N PHE A 67 10.52 1.84 -18.34
CA PHE A 67 10.41 0.71 -19.26
C PHE A 67 8.98 0.58 -19.80
N ASN A 68 8.83 -0.19 -20.88
CA ASN A 68 7.53 -0.58 -21.43
C ASN A 68 7.28 -2.07 -21.15
N CYS A 69 6.03 -2.45 -20.96
CA CYS A 69 5.61 -3.85 -20.79
C CYS A 69 4.25 -4.10 -21.46
N PRO A 70 3.90 -5.36 -21.76
CA PRO A 70 2.58 -5.73 -22.28
C PRO A 70 1.45 -5.29 -21.33
N ASN A 71 0.28 -4.98 -21.89
CA ASN A 71 -0.88 -4.50 -21.12
C ASN A 71 -1.27 -5.40 -19.94
N PRO A 72 -1.28 -6.75 -20.03
CA PRO A 72 -1.60 -7.59 -18.89
C PRO A 72 -0.64 -7.40 -17.70
N VAL A 73 0.66 -7.26 -17.99
CA VAL A 73 1.70 -7.03 -16.98
C VAL A 73 1.53 -5.66 -16.33
N LYS A 74 1.23 -4.64 -17.14
CA LYS A 74 0.92 -3.29 -16.65
C LYS A 74 -0.27 -3.31 -15.70
N VAL A 75 -1.38 -3.97 -16.09
CA VAL A 75 -2.58 -4.10 -15.26
C VAL A 75 -2.28 -4.83 -13.95
N ALA A 76 -1.51 -5.92 -13.99
CA ALA A 76 -1.11 -6.64 -12.79
C ALA A 76 -0.35 -5.74 -11.79
N PHE A 77 0.62 -4.96 -12.27
CA PHE A 77 1.33 -3.99 -11.42
C PHE A 77 0.41 -2.90 -10.87
N LEU A 78 -0.55 -2.41 -11.66
CA LEU A 78 -1.50 -1.39 -11.20
C LEU A 78 -2.44 -1.90 -10.12
N ILE A 79 -2.93 -3.15 -10.24
CA ILE A 79 -3.73 -3.82 -9.22
C ILE A 79 -2.90 -4.04 -7.96
N ALA A 80 -1.69 -4.59 -8.11
CA ALA A 80 -0.79 -4.84 -6.98
C ALA A 80 -0.44 -3.55 -6.23
N GLY A 81 -0.18 -2.45 -6.94
CA GLY A 81 0.06 -1.14 -6.31
C GLY A 81 -1.18 -0.59 -5.60
N GLY A 82 -2.38 -0.88 -6.12
CA GLY A 82 -3.64 -0.51 -5.46
C GLY A 82 -3.84 -1.17 -4.09
N TRP A 83 -3.25 -2.35 -3.85
CA TRP A 83 -3.30 -3.02 -2.55
C TRP A 83 -2.50 -2.29 -1.46
N ALA A 84 -1.56 -1.42 -1.82
CA ALA A 84 -0.79 -0.62 -0.87
C ALA A 84 -1.58 0.56 -0.29
N LEU A 85 -2.75 0.89 -0.87
CA LEU A 85 -3.65 1.96 -0.40
C LEU A 85 -3.01 3.37 -0.38
N GLU A 86 -2.06 3.63 -1.27
CA GLU A 86 -1.36 4.92 -1.39
C GLU A 86 -2.02 5.87 -2.43
N ASN A 87 -3.35 5.99 -2.43
CA ASN A 87 -4.13 6.62 -3.50
C ASN A 87 -4.03 5.89 -4.87
N SER A 88 -4.71 6.44 -5.87
CA SER A 88 -4.65 5.91 -7.24
C SER A 88 -3.29 6.18 -7.88
N ALA A 89 -2.89 5.32 -8.82
CA ALA A 89 -1.64 5.49 -9.58
C ALA A 89 -1.51 6.89 -10.21
N LEU A 90 -2.62 7.46 -10.71
CA LEU A 90 -2.65 8.80 -11.31
C LEU A 90 -2.41 9.91 -10.29
N LYS A 91 -2.98 9.77 -9.08
CA LYS A 91 -2.78 10.76 -8.01
C LYS A 91 -1.36 10.66 -7.45
N TRP A 92 -0.93 9.44 -7.13
CA TRP A 92 0.41 9.16 -6.59
C TRP A 92 1.51 9.65 -7.53
N CYS A 93 1.39 9.44 -8.85
CA CYS A 93 2.41 9.90 -9.80
C CYS A 93 2.37 11.41 -10.09
N SER A 94 1.32 12.11 -9.66
CA SER A 94 1.17 13.56 -9.82
C SER A 94 1.67 14.35 -8.62
N ASP A 95 1.86 13.66 -7.50
CA ASP A 95 2.42 14.22 -6.27
C ASP A 95 3.95 14.37 -6.40
#